data_AF-A0A2V9AQV8-F1
#
_entry.id   AF-A0A2V9AQV8-F1
#
_cell.length_a   1.000
_cell.length_b   1.000
_cell.length_c   1.000
_cell.angle_alpha   90.00
_cell.angle_beta   90.00
_cell.angle_gamma   90.00
#
_symmetry.space_group_name_H-M   'P 1'
#
loop_
_entity.id
_entity.type
_entity.pdbx_description
1 polymer ?
#
loop_
_entity_poly.entity_id
_entity_poly.type
_entity_poly.pdbx_seq_one_letter_code
_entity_poly.pdbx_strand_id
1 'polypeptide(L)'
;MIEAKSVLGQVIWRTVVTFAVLVLAVMAPHAQAQAVFSLPVNVSNNSGNSQFPRIAVDSSGNINLIWLDNSPGNFSVFFSRS
;
A
#
# COMPACT_ATOMS: atom_id res chain seq x y z
N MET A 1 19.21 57.95 12.94
CA MET A 1 18.24 57.62 11.86
C MET A 1 18.79 56.49 10.96
N ILE A 2 19.13 55.32 11.54
CA ILE A 2 19.76 54.19 10.83
C ILE A 2 18.96 52.87 10.95
N GLU A 3 17.98 52.75 11.86
CA GLU A 3 17.35 51.44 12.16
C GLU A 3 16.19 50.99 11.25
N ALA A 4 15.52 51.89 10.50
CA ALA A 4 14.33 51.48 9.74
C ALA A 4 14.63 50.62 8.49
N LYS A 5 15.87 50.70 7.94
CA LYS A 5 16.27 49.94 6.74
C LYS A 5 16.58 48.46 7.03
N SER A 6 16.81 48.07 8.28
CA SER A 6 17.18 46.69 8.65
C SER A 6 15.96 45.77 8.81
N VAL A 7 14.84 46.28 9.33
CA VAL A 7 13.64 45.49 9.61
C VAL A 7 12.92 45.08 8.33
N LEU A 8 12.74 46.01 7.39
CA LEU A 8 12.11 45.70 6.10
C LEU A 8 12.93 44.66 5.31
N GLY A 9 14.27 44.77 5.34
CA GLY A 9 15.16 43.79 4.70
C GLY A 9 15.06 42.40 5.35
N GLN A 10 14.98 42.33 6.68
CA GLN A 10 14.75 41.09 7.43
C GLN A 10 13.39 40.45 7.09
N VAL A 11 12.33 41.26 6.98
CA VAL A 11 10.98 40.77 6.61
C VAL A 11 10.95 40.23 5.18
N ILE A 12 11.56 40.94 4.23
CA ILE A 12 11.67 40.51 2.84
C ILE A 12 12.47 39.20 2.75
N TRP A 13 13.63 39.15 3.41
CA TRP A 13 14.48 37.97 3.47
C TRP A 13 13.73 36.75 4.04
N ARG A 14 13.04 36.91 5.17
CA ARG A 14 12.27 35.83 5.80
C ARG A 14 11.15 35.33 4.91
N THR A 15 10.47 36.23 4.21
CA THR A 15 9.39 35.87 3.28
C THR A 15 9.93 35.07 2.11
N VAL A 16 11.04 35.51 1.50
CA VAL A 16 11.70 34.82 0.39
C VAL A 16 12.18 33.42 0.80
N VAL A 17 12.83 33.31 1.96
CA VAL A 17 13.30 32.01 2.48
C VAL A 17 12.14 31.07 2.77
N THR A 18 11.05 31.57 3.37
CA THR A 18 9.87 30.74 3.67
C THR A 18 9.21 30.22 2.40
N PHE A 19 9.02 31.07 1.40
CA PHE A 19 8.48 30.65 0.11
C PHE A 19 9.38 29.63 -0.59
N ALA A 20 10.71 29.82 -0.56
CA ALA A 20 11.65 28.86 -1.12
C ALA A 20 11.56 27.48 -0.45
N VAL A 21 11.43 27.44 0.89
CA VAL A 21 11.25 26.20 1.65
C VAL A 21 9.92 25.51 1.33
N LEU A 22 8.83 26.27 1.20
CA LEU A 22 7.52 25.72 0.84
C LEU A 22 7.52 25.13 -0.57
N VAL A 23 8.15 25.80 -1.54
CA VAL A 23 8.30 25.28 -2.91
C VAL A 23 9.14 24.01 -2.91
N LEU A 24 10.23 23.95 -2.15
CA LEU A 24 11.05 22.75 -2.02
C LEU A 24 10.29 21.57 -1.40
N ALA A 25 9.44 21.82 -0.40
CA ALA A 25 8.64 20.78 0.24
C ALA A 25 7.59 20.16 -0.70
N VAL A 26 7.01 20.95 -1.61
CA VAL A 26 6.05 20.48 -2.62
C VAL A 26 6.73 19.66 -3.73
N MET A 27 8.01 19.92 -4.01
CA MET A 27 8.80 19.22 -5.03
C MET A 27 9.48 17.93 -4.52
N ALA A 28 9.31 17.60 -3.23
CA ALA A 28 9.84 16.37 -2.67
C ALA A 28 9.22 15.15 -3.37
N PRO A 29 10.01 14.13 -3.75
CA PRO A 29 9.47 12.93 -4.35
C PRO A 29 8.51 12.24 -3.37
N HIS A 30 7.26 12.09 -3.78
CA HIS A 30 6.31 11.22 -3.11
C HIS A 30 6.60 9.79 -3.58
N ALA A 31 7.27 9.02 -2.74
CA ALA A 31 7.43 7.59 -3.01
C ALA A 31 6.05 6.92 -2.91
N GLN A 32 5.42 6.66 -4.06
CA GLN A 32 4.26 5.77 -4.12
C GLN A 32 4.81 4.35 -4.08
N ALA A 33 4.56 3.62 -2.99
CA ALA A 33 4.89 2.21 -2.93
C ALA A 33 3.93 1.45 -3.88
N GLN A 34 4.42 1.07 -5.05
CA GLN A 34 3.69 0.15 -5.92
C GLN A 34 3.70 -1.23 -5.26
N ALA A 35 2.52 -1.83 -5.04
CA ALA A 35 2.45 -3.22 -4.62
C ALA A 35 2.93 -4.11 -5.78
N VAL A 36 4.06 -4.82 -5.57
CA VAL A 36 4.54 -5.84 -6.50
C VAL A 36 4.08 -7.19 -5.97
N PHE A 37 3.23 -7.87 -6.73
CA PHE A 37 2.80 -9.23 -6.41
C PHE A 37 3.91 -10.23 -6.72
N SER A 38 4.02 -11.28 -5.90
CA SER A 38 4.86 -12.44 -6.19
C SER A 38 4.26 -13.30 -7.30
N LEU A 39 4.98 -14.35 -7.71
CA LEU A 39 4.39 -15.40 -8.55
C LEU A 39 3.19 -16.03 -7.83
N PRO A 40 2.11 -16.37 -8.56
CA PRO A 40 0.98 -17.10 -7.99
C PRO A 40 1.42 -18.47 -7.44
N VAL A 41 0.82 -18.87 -6.31
CA VAL A 41 1.03 -20.18 -5.69
C VAL A 41 -0.24 -21.02 -5.85
N ASN A 42 -0.10 -22.29 -6.22
CA ASN A 42 -1.22 -23.23 -6.24
C ASN A 42 -1.54 -23.72 -4.82
N VAL A 43 -2.70 -23.35 -4.29
CA VAL A 43 -3.14 -23.74 -2.94
C VAL A 43 -3.81 -25.12 -2.91
N SER A 44 -4.50 -25.53 -3.98
CA SER A 44 -5.23 -26.80 -3.99
C SER A 44 -4.32 -28.02 -4.13
N ASN A 45 -3.15 -27.82 -4.76
CA ASN A 45 -2.10 -28.82 -4.98
C ASN A 45 -2.62 -30.16 -5.54
N ASN A 46 -3.62 -30.09 -6.40
CA ASN A 46 -4.25 -31.22 -7.07
C ASN A 46 -4.57 -30.87 -8.53
N SER A 47 -5.01 -31.86 -9.31
CA SER A 47 -5.41 -31.69 -10.71
C SER A 47 -6.92 -31.48 -10.91
N GLY A 48 -7.69 -31.33 -9.82
CA GLY A 48 -9.12 -31.06 -9.88
C GLY A 48 -9.43 -29.64 -10.32
N ASN A 49 -10.70 -29.41 -10.64
CA ASN A 49 -11.23 -28.10 -10.98
C ASN A 49 -11.60 -27.34 -9.71
N SER A 50 -10.74 -26.41 -9.31
CA SER A 50 -10.98 -25.53 -8.16
C SER A 50 -11.80 -24.29 -8.58
N GLN A 51 -12.93 -24.05 -7.92
CA GLN A 51 -13.91 -23.01 -8.27
C GLN A 51 -14.43 -22.23 -7.07
N PHE A 52 -14.99 -21.05 -7.34
CA PHE A 52 -15.70 -20.20 -6.38
C PHE A 52 -14.93 -19.94 -5.07
N PRO A 53 -13.67 -19.45 -5.12
CA PRO A 53 -12.90 -19.20 -3.92
C PRO A 53 -13.52 -18.09 -3.06
N ARG A 54 -13.43 -18.22 -1.73
CA ARG A 54 -13.78 -17.17 -0.76
C ARG A 54 -12.64 -17.01 0.24
N ILE A 55 -12.25 -15.76 0.48
CA ILE A 55 -11.13 -15.40 1.35
C ILE A 55 -11.59 -14.49 2.48
N ALA A 56 -11.05 -14.72 3.68
CA ALA A 56 -11.19 -13.85 4.84
C ALA A 56 -9.87 -13.78 5.62
N VAL A 57 -9.62 -12.64 6.27
CA VAL A 57 -8.46 -12.45 7.15
C VAL A 57 -8.97 -12.35 8.59
N ASP A 58 -8.40 -13.14 9.51
CA ASP A 58 -8.77 -13.08 10.93
C ASP A 58 -8.07 -11.93 11.66
N SER A 59 -8.43 -11.72 12.93
CA SER A 59 -7.87 -10.64 13.76
C SER A 59 -6.37 -10.77 14.03
N SER A 60 -5.80 -11.96 13.83
CA SER A 60 -4.37 -12.24 13.97
C SER A 60 -3.62 -12.12 12.63
N GLY A 61 -4.32 -11.73 11.55
CA GLY A 61 -3.74 -11.59 10.23
C GLY A 61 -3.63 -12.88 9.42
N ASN A 62 -4.21 -14.00 9.89
CA ASN A 62 -4.14 -15.25 9.14
C ASN A 62 -5.16 -15.26 8.00
N ILE A 63 -4.74 -15.78 6.86
CA ILE A 63 -5.59 -15.93 5.68
C ILE A 63 -6.36 -17.24 5.81
N ASN A 64 -7.68 -17.17 5.67
CA ASN A 64 -8.59 -18.31 5.62
C ASN A 64 -9.20 -18.37 4.21
N LEU A 65 -8.94 -19.46 3.48
CA LEU A 65 -9.40 -19.66 2.11
C LEU A 65 -10.28 -20.91 2.04
N ILE A 66 -11.46 -20.79 1.43
CA ILE A 66 -12.28 -21.93 1.02
C ILE A 66 -12.50 -21.91 -0.49
N TRP A 67 -12.69 -23.09 -1.08
CA TRP A 67 -13.03 -23.25 -2.49
C TRP A 67 -13.82 -24.55 -2.72
N LEU A 68 -14.50 -24.66 -3.86
CA LEU A 68 -15.06 -25.92 -4.33
C LEU A 68 -14.05 -26.66 -5.19
N ASP A 69 -13.89 -27.96 -5.00
CA ASP A 69 -12.98 -28.78 -5.79
C ASP A 69 -13.59 -30.15 -6.08
N ASN A 70 -13.40 -30.66 -7.30
CA ASN A 70 -13.92 -31.95 -7.73
C ASN A 70 -12.87 -33.08 -7.74
N SER A 71 -11.68 -32.87 -7.18
CA SER A 71 -10.64 -33.90 -7.06
C SER A 71 -11.14 -35.23 -6.47
N PRO A 72 -12.09 -35.26 -5.51
CA PRO A 72 -12.66 -36.51 -5.00
C PRO A 72 -13.74 -37.16 -5.89
N GLY A 73 -14.02 -36.62 -7.08
CA GLY A 73 -15.05 -37.10 -8.01
C GLY A 73 -16.36 -36.31 -8.00
N ASN A 74 -16.64 -35.54 -6.94
CA ASN A 74 -17.74 -34.57 -6.85
C ASN A 74 -17.24 -33.27 -6.22
N PHE A 75 -17.90 -32.14 -6.51
CA PHE A 75 -17.58 -30.86 -5.88
C PHE A 75 -17.80 -30.92 -4.37
N SER A 76 -16.72 -30.72 -3.62
CA SER A 76 -16.72 -30.63 -2.16
C SER A 76 -16.08 -29.31 -1.74
N VAL A 77 -16.39 -28.85 -0.53
CA VAL A 77 -15.76 -27.66 0.05
C VAL A 77 -14.40 -28.04 0.63
N PHE A 78 -13.36 -27.32 0.23
CA PHE A 78 -12.00 -27.43 0.75
C PHE A 78 -11.64 -26.17 1.54
N PHE A 79 -10.66 -26.28 2.43
CA PHE A 79 -10.20 -25.22 3.30
C PHE A 79 -8.67 -25.23 3.42
N SER A 80 -8.07 -24.03 3.46
CA SER A 80 -6.65 -23.82 3.76
C SER A 80 -6.46 -22.56 4.59
N ARG A 81 -5.40 -22.56 5.41
CA ARG A 81 -4.99 -21.46 6.28
C ARG A 81 -3.48 -21.23 6.16
N SER A 82 -3.07 -19.96 6.17
CA SER A 82 -1.65 -19.54 6.20
C SER A 82 -0.93 -19.97 7.46
#